data_AF-A0A7V2S429-F1
#
_entry.id   AF-A0A7V2S429-F1
#
_cell.length_a   1.000
_cell.length_b   1.000
_cell.length_c   1.000
_cell.angle_alpha   90.00
_cell.angle_beta   90.00
_cell.angle_gamma   90.00
#
_symmetry.space_group_name_H-M   'P 1'
#
loop_
_entity.id
_entity.type
_entity.pdbx_description
1 polymer ?
#
loop_
_entity_poly.entity_id
_entity_poly.type
_entity_poly.pdbx_seq_one_letter_code
_entity_poly.pdbx_strand_id
1 'polypeptide(L)'
;MKKLRLLTLLIAGPLLGLSACKKDTTPPETKPGVKLTANAELGNILVDENGMTLYFFSNDADGQSACTDGCLDNWPVFYSSTLEIGSGLDQNDFAVITRSDGKPQITYK
;
A
#
# COMPACT_ATOMS: atom_id res chain seq x y z
N MET A 1 56.79 18.43 30.94
CA MET A 1 57.85 17.73 31.71
C MET A 1 57.36 16.32 32.04
N LYS A 2 58.25 15.32 31.90
CA LYS A 2 58.08 13.86 32.12
C LYS A 2 57.26 13.15 31.01
N LYS A 3 57.91 12.45 30.06
CA LYS A 3 58.54 11.10 30.11
C LYS A 3 57.49 10.02 30.42
N LEU A 4 57.44 8.82 29.84
CA LEU A 4 58.20 8.09 28.82
C LEU A 4 57.71 6.62 28.92
N ARG A 5 57.30 5.98 27.81
CA ARG A 5 57.33 4.50 27.53
C ARG A 5 56.43 3.61 28.44
N LEU A 6 56.00 2.38 28.12
CA LEU A 6 56.43 1.33 27.20
C LEU A 6 55.34 0.22 27.16
N LEU A 7 55.34 -0.60 26.08
CA LEU A 7 55.08 -2.06 26.05
C LEU A 7 53.64 -2.63 25.82
N THR A 8 53.39 -2.97 24.55
CA THR A 8 52.95 -4.27 23.98
C THR A 8 51.94 -5.17 24.72
N LEU A 9 50.85 -5.54 24.02
CA LEU A 9 50.38 -6.93 23.98
C LEU A 9 49.75 -7.25 22.60
N LEU A 10 50.42 -8.15 21.87
CA LEU A 10 49.90 -8.82 20.68
C LEU A 10 48.82 -9.82 21.12
N ILE A 11 47.58 -9.61 20.66
CA ILE A 11 46.54 -10.64 20.71
C ILE A 11 46.37 -11.20 19.30
N ALA A 12 47.02 -12.33 19.06
CA ALA A 12 46.73 -13.20 17.94
C ALA A 12 45.46 -14.01 18.27
N GLY A 13 44.43 -13.88 17.45
CA GLY A 13 43.16 -14.61 17.57
C GLY A 13 42.40 -14.55 16.23
N PRO A 14 41.57 -15.57 15.91
CA PRO A 14 41.65 -16.26 14.64
C PRO A 14 40.70 -15.76 13.55
N LEU A 15 41.10 -16.07 12.32
CA LEU A 15 40.33 -16.09 11.09
C LEU A 15 38.99 -16.81 11.27
N LEU A 16 37.88 -16.09 11.13
CA LEU A 16 36.54 -16.57 10.73
C LEU A 16 35.70 -15.34 10.38
N GLY A 17 36.05 -14.71 9.26
CA GLY A 17 35.25 -13.65 8.64
C GLY A 17 33.97 -14.26 8.09
N LEU A 18 32.93 -14.22 8.92
CA LEU A 18 31.58 -14.66 8.61
C LEU A 18 31.05 -13.92 7.39
N SER A 19 30.63 -14.73 6.42
CA SER A 19 29.39 -14.62 5.66
C SER A 19 29.00 -13.23 5.14
N ALA A 20 29.07 -13.13 3.81
CA ALA A 20 28.49 -12.09 2.99
C ALA A 20 27.15 -11.54 3.53
N CYS A 21 27.15 -10.30 4.02
CA CYS A 21 25.94 -9.49 4.10
C CYS A 21 25.54 -9.06 2.68
N LYS A 22 24.97 -9.97 1.89
CA LYS A 22 24.00 -9.56 0.86
C LYS A 22 22.65 -9.47 1.55
N LYS A 23 22.35 -8.31 2.15
CA LYS A 23 20.96 -7.92 2.38
C LYS A 23 20.43 -7.39 1.05
N ASP A 24 20.11 -8.29 0.13
CA ASP A 24 19.33 -7.95 -1.05
C ASP A 24 18.13 -8.90 -1.11
N THR A 25 17.15 -8.63 -0.26
CA THR A 25 15.76 -8.94 -0.58
C THR A 25 14.90 -7.92 0.16
N THR A 26 14.71 -6.76 -0.45
CA THR A 26 13.47 -5.99 -0.23
C THR A 26 12.45 -6.62 -1.19
N PRO A 27 11.46 -7.40 -0.73
CA PRO A 27 10.29 -7.66 -1.57
C PRO A 27 9.66 -6.31 -1.94
N PRO A 28 9.25 -6.11 -3.20
CA PRO A 28 8.59 -4.87 -3.61
C PRO A 28 7.39 -4.57 -2.69
N GLU A 29 7.28 -3.31 -2.29
CA GLU A 29 6.17 -2.75 -1.51
C GLU A 29 4.87 -2.91 -2.32
N THR A 30 4.06 -3.92 -2.01
CA THR A 30 2.74 -4.12 -2.65
C THR A 30 1.73 -3.20 -2.01
N LYS A 31 1.12 -2.34 -2.81
CA LYS A 31 0.18 -1.31 -2.38
C LYS A 31 -0.44 -0.72 -3.67
N PRO A 32 -1.79 -0.68 -3.92
CA PRO A 32 -2.91 -0.49 -2.98
C PRO A 32 -3.86 -1.64 -2.75
N GLY A 33 -4.06 -1.88 -1.46
CA GLY A 33 -5.22 -2.58 -0.95
C GLY A 33 -6.30 -1.66 -0.41
N VAL A 34 -7.51 -2.20 -0.28
CA VAL A 34 -8.66 -1.56 0.36
C VAL A 34 -8.84 -2.17 1.73
N LYS A 35 -9.02 -1.34 2.76
CA LYS A 35 -9.21 -1.81 4.14
C LYS A 35 -10.34 -1.06 4.83
N LEU A 36 -10.88 -1.68 5.87
CA LEU A 36 -11.81 -1.02 6.78
C LEU A 36 -11.02 -0.17 7.79
N THR A 37 -11.52 1.02 8.06
CA THR A 37 -11.07 1.87 9.18
C THR A 37 -12.28 2.30 9.99
N ALA A 38 -12.18 2.23 11.32
CA ALA A 38 -13.25 2.70 12.19
C ALA A 38 -13.31 4.23 12.19
N ASN A 39 -14.49 4.77 11.92
CA ASN A 39 -14.84 6.17 12.05
C ASN A 39 -15.91 6.32 13.15
N ALA A 40 -15.75 7.33 14.01
CA ALA A 40 -16.61 7.51 15.18
C ALA A 40 -18.08 7.85 14.83
N GLU A 41 -18.32 8.45 13.68
CA GLU A 41 -19.64 8.91 13.24
C GLU A 41 -20.27 7.99 12.21
N LEU A 42 -19.46 7.47 11.28
CA LEU A 42 -19.91 6.68 10.13
C LEU A 42 -19.77 5.16 10.32
N GLY A 43 -19.15 4.71 11.41
CA GLY A 43 -18.79 3.31 11.61
C GLY A 43 -17.59 2.91 10.76
N ASN A 44 -17.54 1.68 10.26
CA ASN A 44 -16.41 1.24 9.43
C ASN A 44 -16.53 1.80 8.01
N ILE A 45 -15.47 2.44 7.54
CA ILE A 45 -15.36 3.01 6.19
C ILE A 45 -14.25 2.35 5.39
N LEU A 46 -14.40 2.31 4.06
CA LEU A 46 -13.36 1.86 3.15
C LEU A 46 -12.33 2.97 2.96
N VAL A 47 -11.06 2.62 3.14
CA VAL A 47 -9.93 3.51 2.83
C VAL A 47 -8.91 2.77 1.98
N ASP A 48 -8.16 3.54 1.20
CA ASP A 48 -6.99 3.03 0.50
C ASP A 48 -5.80 2.84 1.46
N GLU A 49 -4.69 2.40 0.88
CA GLU A 49 -3.40 2.22 1.55
C GLU A 49 -2.83 3.50 2.20
N ASN A 50 -3.20 4.67 1.69
CA ASN A 50 -2.74 5.99 2.08
C ASN A 50 -3.67 6.60 3.15
N GLY A 51 -4.76 5.92 3.48
CA GLY A 51 -5.77 6.37 4.42
C GLY A 51 -6.80 7.33 3.81
N MET A 52 -6.83 7.46 2.48
CA MET A 52 -7.85 8.23 1.78
C MET A 52 -9.15 7.43 1.75
N THR A 53 -10.26 8.09 2.10
CA THR A 53 -11.59 7.47 2.08
C THR A 53 -12.03 7.21 0.64
N LEU A 54 -12.55 6.02 0.39
CA LEU A 54 -13.14 5.66 -0.89
C LEU A 54 -14.61 6.04 -0.93
N TYR A 55 -15.05 6.51 -2.10
CA TYR A 55 -16.42 6.91 -2.33
C TYR A 55 -17.11 5.92 -3.27
N PHE A 56 -18.41 5.72 -3.06
CA PHE A 56 -19.28 5.13 -4.05
C PHE A 56 -20.11 6.25 -4.68
N PHE A 57 -20.35 6.20 -5.98
CA PHE A 57 -21.22 7.18 -6.62
C PHE A 57 -22.62 6.62 -6.72
N SER A 58 -23.60 7.26 -6.07
CA SER A 58 -24.96 6.72 -5.94
C SER A 58 -25.72 6.59 -7.27
N ASN A 59 -25.24 7.25 -8.33
CA ASN A 59 -25.82 7.15 -9.67
C ASN A 59 -25.20 6.03 -10.51
N ASP A 60 -24.16 5.33 -10.02
CA ASP A 60 -23.61 4.15 -10.68
C ASP A 60 -24.62 3.01 -10.63
N ALA A 61 -24.88 2.37 -11.78
CA ALA A 61 -25.89 1.33 -11.94
C ALA A 61 -25.48 0.35 -13.04
N ASP A 62 -25.98 -0.89 -12.97
CA ASP A 62 -25.81 -1.93 -14.00
C ASP A 62 -24.34 -2.16 -14.42
N GLY A 63 -23.41 -2.04 -13.47
CA GLY A 63 -21.98 -2.19 -13.73
C GLY A 63 -21.36 -1.05 -14.55
N GLN A 64 -22.00 0.12 -14.59
CA GLN A 64 -21.54 1.31 -15.28
C GLN A 64 -21.39 2.47 -14.32
N SER A 65 -20.33 3.26 -14.50
CA SER A 65 -20.20 4.52 -13.77
C SER A 65 -20.88 5.67 -14.51
N ALA A 66 -21.73 6.40 -13.81
CA ALA A 66 -22.38 7.61 -14.31
C ALA A 66 -21.49 8.86 -14.16
N CYS A 67 -20.35 8.75 -13.47
CA CYS A 67 -19.44 9.87 -13.23
C CYS A 67 -18.55 10.13 -14.45
N THR A 68 -18.87 11.17 -15.23
CA THR A 68 -18.09 11.62 -16.39
C THR A 68 -17.69 13.09 -16.29
N ASP A 69 -16.76 13.52 -17.14
CA ASP A 69 -16.35 14.92 -17.28
C ASP A 69 -16.01 15.56 -15.93
N GLY A 70 -16.59 16.73 -15.62
CA GLY A 70 -16.33 17.45 -14.37
C GLY A 70 -16.70 16.69 -13.08
N CYS A 71 -17.44 15.57 -13.17
CA CYS A 71 -17.61 14.68 -12.02
C CYS A 71 -16.26 14.11 -11.56
N LEU A 72 -15.37 13.76 -12.50
CA LEU A 72 -14.07 13.13 -12.22
C LEU A 72 -13.07 14.07 -11.56
N ASP A 73 -13.24 15.37 -11.76
CA ASP A 73 -12.42 16.39 -11.09
C ASP A 73 -12.72 16.45 -9.59
N ASN A 74 -13.96 16.13 -9.21
CA ASN A 74 -14.43 16.13 -7.82
C ASN A 74 -14.31 14.75 -7.16
N TRP A 75 -14.56 13.69 -7.94
CA TRP A 75 -14.56 12.30 -7.50
C TRP A 75 -13.56 11.48 -8.34
N PRO A 76 -12.26 11.56 -8.04
CA PRO A 76 -11.25 10.81 -8.77
C PRO A 76 -11.48 9.31 -8.69
N VAL A 77 -11.17 8.62 -9.78
CA VAL A 77 -11.31 7.17 -9.89
C VAL A 77 -10.31 6.46 -9.00
N PHE A 78 -10.79 5.48 -8.24
CA PHE A 78 -9.93 4.48 -7.59
C PHE A 78 -9.70 3.29 -8.53
N TYR A 79 -8.42 2.97 -8.78
CA TYR A 79 -8.01 1.79 -9.53
C TYR A 79 -6.65 1.28 -9.06
N SER A 80 -6.52 -0.05 -9.03
CA SER A 80 -5.27 -0.76 -8.84
C SER A 80 -5.23 -1.99 -9.76
N SER A 81 -4.08 -2.25 -10.37
CA SER A 81 -3.85 -3.50 -11.12
C SER A 81 -3.72 -4.73 -10.22
N THR A 82 -3.36 -4.52 -8.95
CA THR A 82 -3.22 -5.57 -7.95
C THR A 82 -3.95 -5.13 -6.70
N LEU A 83 -5.22 -5.53 -6.59
CA LEU A 83 -6.08 -5.15 -5.47
C LEU A 83 -5.88 -6.13 -4.31
N GLU A 84 -5.31 -5.65 -3.22
CA GLU A 84 -5.26 -6.41 -1.96
C GLU A 84 -6.46 -6.06 -1.09
N ILE A 85 -7.17 -7.04 -0.54
CA ILE A 85 -8.35 -6.79 0.28
C ILE A 85 -8.03 -7.05 1.74
N GLY A 86 -8.27 -6.02 2.57
CA GLY A 86 -8.05 -6.05 4.00
C GLY A 86 -9.03 -6.98 4.72
N SER A 87 -8.71 -7.30 5.98
CA SER A 87 -9.57 -8.15 6.80
C SER A 87 -10.98 -7.56 6.98
N GLY A 88 -11.98 -8.44 7.01
CA GLY A 88 -13.38 -8.05 7.16
C GLY A 88 -14.09 -7.66 5.87
N LEU A 89 -13.40 -7.79 4.72
CA LEU A 89 -13.94 -7.56 3.38
C LEU A 89 -13.87 -8.86 2.57
N ASP A 90 -14.84 -9.08 1.67
CA ASP A 90 -14.81 -10.18 0.70
C ASP A 90 -14.26 -9.66 -0.64
N GLN A 91 -13.26 -10.36 -1.18
CA GLN A 91 -12.71 -10.07 -2.51
C GLN A 91 -13.79 -10.08 -3.60
N ASN A 92 -14.83 -10.91 -3.46
CA ASN A 92 -15.91 -11.05 -4.42
C ASN A 92 -16.87 -9.86 -4.44
N ASP A 93 -16.77 -8.94 -3.48
CA ASP A 93 -17.53 -7.70 -3.47
C ASP A 93 -16.90 -6.63 -4.36
N PHE A 94 -15.66 -6.86 -4.80
CA PHE A 94 -14.94 -5.95 -5.67
C PHE A 94 -14.94 -6.47 -7.12
N ALA A 95 -15.10 -5.55 -8.06
CA ALA A 95 -14.99 -5.83 -9.48
C ALA A 95 -14.27 -4.71 -10.21
N VAL A 96 -13.85 -4.95 -11.45
CA VAL A 96 -13.29 -3.92 -12.33
C VAL A 96 -14.26 -3.72 -13.50
N ILE A 97 -14.60 -2.46 -13.75
CA ILE A 97 -15.34 -2.05 -14.95
C ILE A 97 -14.42 -1.24 -15.86
N THR A 98 -14.72 -1.29 -17.16
CA THR A 98 -14.17 -0.34 -18.13
C THR A 98 -15.18 0.78 -18.30
N ARG A 99 -14.81 2.00 -17.94
CA ARG A 99 -15.66 3.19 -18.07
C ARG A 99 -15.85 3.56 -19.55
N SER A 100 -16.80 4.45 -19.82
CA SER A 100 -17.07 4.98 -21.17
C SER A 100 -15.90 5.69 -21.82
N ASP A 101 -14.97 6.25 -21.02
CA ASP A 101 -13.72 6.86 -21.46
C ASP A 101 -12.59 5.84 -21.73
N GLY A 102 -12.87 4.54 -21.58
CA GLY A 102 -11.93 3.44 -21.80
C GLY A 102 -10.99 3.15 -20.62
N LYS A 103 -11.09 3.89 -19.51
CA LYS A 103 -10.23 3.69 -18.33
C LYS A 103 -10.85 2.67 -17.36
N PRO A 104 -10.03 1.88 -16.66
CA PRO A 104 -10.53 0.95 -15.67
C PRO A 104 -10.88 1.65 -14.35
N GLN A 105 -11.84 1.09 -13.62
CA GLN A 105 -12.27 1.54 -12.29
C GLN A 105 -12.64 0.33 -11.45
N ILE A 106 -12.28 0.34 -10.15
CA ILE A 106 -12.76 -0.65 -9.19
C ILE A 106 -14.14 -0.23 -8.66
N THR A 107 -15.06 -1.19 -8.55
CA THR A 107 -16.40 -1.04 -7.96
C THR A 107 -16.56 -1.91 -6.72
N TYR A 108 -17.52 -1.58 -5.86
CA TYR A 108 -17.88 -2.31 -4.64
C TYR A 108 -19.40 -2.54 -4.59
N LYS A 109 -19.87 -3.65 -4.02
CA LYS A 109 -21.30 -4.03 -3.96
C LYS A 109 -21.78 -4.30 -2.53
#